data_AF-A0A7V9HNA2-F1
#
_entry.id   AF-A0A7V9HNA2-F1
#
_cell.length_a   1.000
_cell.length_b   1.000
_cell.length_c   1.000
_cell.angle_alpha   90.00
_cell.angle_beta   90.00
_cell.angle_gamma   90.00
#
_symmetry.space_group_name_H-M   'P 1'
#
loop_
_entity.id
_entity.type
_entity.pdbx_description
1 polymer ?
#
loop_
_entity_poly.entity_id
_entity_poly.type
_entity_poly.pdbx_seq_one_letter_code
_entity_poly.pdbx_strand_id
1 'polypeptide(L)'
;MPPPRPSCPPPGCPVDDVARLAALARTVAAAVQPGMTVGLGTGSTADAVIRELGRRVRDGLALRGVPTSRRTAKLARELGIRLVSLEEVDRIDLGIDGADEIDPALNATKGRGGALLHEKLVALACADYVLVAAAEKLVPRLGSRLPLPVEVVPFGWQHTAARLERLGIRPALRPEPDHPSGPFHSDGGHVILDCDIGPLAEPEALATGIKAVAGVVDHGLFLGIAHRAYIAETDGSVREIARPTTPGR
;
A
#
# COMPACT_ATOMS: atom_id res chain seq x y z
N MET A 1 7.32 -25.91 39.92
CA MET A 1 7.82 -26.25 38.58
C MET A 1 7.73 -25.01 37.70
N PRO A 2 8.82 -24.58 37.05
CA PRO A 2 8.74 -23.51 36.05
C PRO A 2 7.92 -23.99 34.85
N PRO A 3 7.15 -23.11 34.19
CA PRO A 3 6.40 -23.48 33.00
C PRO A 3 7.36 -23.90 31.87
N PRO A 4 6.98 -24.86 31.01
CA PRO A 4 7.80 -25.24 29.87
C PRO A 4 8.00 -24.04 28.94
N ARG A 5 9.25 -23.82 28.51
CA ARG A 5 9.56 -22.85 27.47
C ARG A 5 8.82 -23.26 26.18
N PRO A 6 8.23 -22.32 25.42
CA PRO A 6 7.63 -22.67 24.14
C PRO A 6 8.71 -23.27 23.23
N SER A 7 8.44 -24.48 22.74
CA SER A 7 9.32 -25.21 21.83
C SER A 7 9.41 -24.47 20.50
N CYS A 8 10.62 -24.23 20.03
CA CYS A 8 10.87 -23.69 18.69
C CYS A 8 10.24 -24.65 17.65
N PRO A 9 9.45 -24.16 16.67
CA PRO A 9 8.89 -25.02 15.64
C PRO A 9 10.01 -25.67 14.80
N PRO A 10 9.80 -26.89 14.29
CA PRO A 10 10.78 -27.57 13.45
C PRO A 10 11.01 -26.79 12.14
N PRO A 11 12.23 -26.86 11.57
CA PRO A 11 12.54 -26.20 10.30
C PRO A 11 11.60 -26.69 9.19
N GLY A 12 10.91 -25.77 8.52
CA GLY A 12 9.98 -26.05 7.43
C GLY A 12 8.48 -26.04 7.80
N CYS A 13 8.12 -25.80 9.07
CA CYS A 13 6.71 -25.55 9.41
C CYS A 13 6.34 -24.09 9.05
N PRO A 14 5.19 -23.84 8.40
CA PRO A 14 4.73 -22.48 8.14
C PRO A 14 4.66 -21.69 9.45
N VAL A 15 5.38 -20.58 9.51
CA VAL A 15 5.26 -19.64 10.63
C VAL A 15 3.90 -18.96 10.52
N ASP A 16 3.20 -18.75 11.63
CA ASP A 16 1.91 -18.07 11.59
C ASP A 16 2.02 -16.66 10.99
N ASP A 17 0.95 -16.19 10.35
CA ASP A 17 0.95 -14.91 9.63
C ASP A 17 1.24 -13.71 10.54
N VAL A 18 0.92 -13.82 11.83
CA VAL A 18 1.18 -12.75 12.82
C VAL A 18 2.68 -12.61 13.05
N ALA A 19 3.38 -13.71 13.27
CA ALA A 19 4.82 -13.74 13.48
C ALA A 19 5.58 -13.32 12.22
N ARG A 20 5.13 -13.73 11.02
CA ARG A 20 5.66 -13.28 9.72
C ARG A 20 5.56 -11.76 9.57
N LEU A 21 4.37 -11.19 9.79
CA LEU A 21 4.15 -9.74 9.72
C LEU A 21 4.93 -8.98 10.79
N ALA A 22 5.08 -9.53 11.99
CA ALA A 22 5.87 -8.91 13.04
C ALA A 22 7.38 -8.88 12.71
N ALA A 23 7.91 -9.93 12.08
CA ALA A 23 9.31 -9.96 11.62
C ALA A 23 9.55 -8.92 10.52
N LEU A 24 8.64 -8.83 9.55
CA LEU A 24 8.66 -7.78 8.52
C LEU A 24 8.58 -6.39 9.16
N ALA A 25 7.63 -6.17 10.08
CA ALA A 25 7.44 -4.88 10.73
C ALA A 25 8.70 -4.41 11.47
N ARG A 26 9.36 -5.29 12.23
CA ARG A 26 10.64 -4.97 12.90
C ARG A 26 11.74 -4.62 11.92
N THR A 27 11.85 -5.37 10.82
CA THR A 27 12.88 -5.17 9.80
C THR A 27 12.72 -3.82 9.12
N VAL A 28 11.52 -3.50 8.64
CA VAL A 28 11.26 -2.23 7.95
C VAL A 28 11.29 -1.06 8.92
N ALA A 29 10.72 -1.21 10.12
CA ALA A 29 10.74 -0.15 11.10
C ALA A 29 12.18 0.24 11.47
N ALA A 30 13.12 -0.70 11.56
CA ALA A 30 14.53 -0.44 11.87
C ALA A 30 15.23 0.52 10.87
N ALA A 31 14.74 0.64 9.64
CA ALA A 31 15.26 1.61 8.67
C ALA A 31 14.95 3.06 9.05
N VAL A 32 13.90 3.30 9.85
CA VAL A 32 13.51 4.65 10.30
C VAL A 32 14.48 5.17 11.36
N GLN A 33 15.07 6.34 11.08
CA GLN A 33 16.00 7.03 11.95
C GLN A 33 15.35 8.22 12.67
N PRO A 34 15.89 8.67 13.82
CA PRO A 34 15.41 9.88 14.49
C PRO A 34 15.42 11.10 13.58
N GLY A 35 14.38 11.91 13.64
CA GLY A 35 14.20 13.13 12.84
C GLY A 35 13.54 12.92 11.47
N MET A 36 13.39 11.67 11.01
CA MET A 36 12.78 11.38 9.71
C MET A 36 11.30 11.77 9.65
N THR A 37 10.89 12.18 8.46
CA THR A 37 9.51 12.31 8.01
C THR A 37 9.14 11.04 7.25
N VAL A 38 8.14 10.32 7.75
CA VAL A 38 7.78 8.99 7.27
C VAL A 38 6.37 9.00 6.66
N GLY A 39 6.25 8.57 5.41
CA GLY A 39 4.96 8.29 4.79
C GLY A 39 4.37 7.01 5.38
N LEU A 40 3.20 7.10 6.00
CA LEU A 40 2.53 5.99 6.68
C LEU A 40 1.42 5.46 5.77
N GLY A 41 1.65 4.28 5.20
CA GLY A 41 0.73 3.60 4.29
C GLY A 41 -0.57 3.11 4.92
N THR A 42 -1.40 2.45 4.11
CA THR A 42 -2.71 1.92 4.52
C THR A 42 -2.80 0.42 4.24
N GLY A 43 -3.38 -0.32 5.19
CA GLY A 43 -3.64 -1.77 5.06
C GLY A 43 -2.99 -2.57 6.19
N SER A 44 -3.36 -3.85 6.31
CA SER A 44 -2.96 -4.69 7.46
C SER A 44 -1.44 -4.82 7.63
N THR A 45 -0.68 -4.94 6.53
CA THR A 45 0.78 -5.02 6.58
C THR A 45 1.41 -3.68 6.96
N ALA A 46 0.91 -2.56 6.42
CA ALA A 46 1.36 -1.22 6.82
C ALA A 46 1.02 -0.93 8.28
N ASP A 47 -0.18 -1.31 8.75
CA ASP A 47 -0.62 -1.19 10.15
C ASP A 47 0.35 -1.91 11.09
N ALA A 48 0.88 -3.08 10.71
CA ALA A 48 1.86 -3.81 11.50
C ALA A 48 3.17 -3.01 11.66
N VAL A 49 3.66 -2.39 10.57
CA VAL A 49 4.84 -1.52 10.62
C VAL A 49 4.56 -0.28 11.47
N ILE A 50 3.39 0.36 11.32
CA ILE A 50 3.00 1.54 12.10
C ILE A 50 2.94 1.22 13.60
N ARG A 51 2.42 0.04 13.99
CA ARG A 51 2.41 -0.42 15.39
C ARG A 51 3.81 -0.58 15.95
N GLU A 52 4.75 -1.12 15.17
CA GLU A 52 6.15 -1.24 15.57
C GLU A 52 6.82 0.14 15.66
N LEU A 53 6.56 1.06 14.72
CA LEU A 53 7.01 2.45 14.83
C LEU A 53 6.48 3.12 16.09
N GLY A 54 5.20 2.92 16.41
CA GLY A 54 4.60 3.38 17.66
C GLY A 54 5.30 2.85 18.91
N ARG A 55 5.71 1.57 18.90
CA ARG A 55 6.54 1.00 19.98
C ARG A 55 7.88 1.75 20.08
N ARG A 56 8.58 1.94 18.97
CA ARG A 56 9.86 2.67 18.94
C ARG A 56 9.71 4.13 19.38
N VAL A 57 8.59 4.79 19.06
CA VAL A 57 8.29 6.15 19.53
C VAL A 57 8.15 6.19 21.05
N ARG A 58 7.46 5.20 21.65
CA ARG A 58 7.41 5.07 23.12
C ARG A 58 8.79 4.84 23.74
N ASP A 59 9.68 4.18 23.01
CA ASP A 59 11.08 3.96 23.41
C ASP A 59 12.00 5.16 23.12
N GLY A 60 11.46 6.30 22.64
CA GLY A 60 12.20 7.55 22.45
C GLY A 60 12.56 7.90 21.00
N LEU A 61 12.11 7.13 20.00
CA LEU A 61 12.27 7.51 18.59
C LEU A 61 11.44 8.76 18.27
N ALA A 62 12.10 9.84 17.85
CA ALA A 62 11.42 11.03 17.35
C ALA A 62 11.26 10.93 15.83
N LEU A 63 10.02 10.94 15.33
CA LEU A 63 9.70 10.98 13.90
C LEU A 63 8.44 11.82 13.65
N ARG A 64 8.23 12.24 12.39
CA ARG A 64 6.97 12.82 11.91
C ARG A 64 6.32 11.86 10.92
N GLY A 65 5.01 11.65 11.01
CA GLY A 65 4.26 10.78 10.12
C GLY A 65 3.33 11.56 9.19
N VAL A 66 3.33 11.21 7.89
CA VAL A 66 2.35 11.68 6.90
C VAL A 66 1.42 10.52 6.55
N PRO A 67 0.15 10.51 7.01
CA PRO A 67 -0.74 9.37 6.82
C PRO A 67 -1.38 9.36 5.43
N THR A 68 -1.53 8.17 4.84
CA THR A 68 -2.22 8.00 3.54
C THR A 68 -3.73 7.82 3.65
N SER A 69 -4.28 7.72 4.86
CA SER A 69 -5.73 7.64 5.09
C SER A 69 -6.14 8.16 6.47
N ARG A 70 -7.43 8.44 6.65
CA ARG A 70 -8.02 8.76 7.96
C ARG A 70 -7.85 7.61 8.94
N ARG A 71 -7.98 6.36 8.46
CA ARG A 71 -7.73 5.14 9.26
C ARG A 71 -6.28 5.12 9.76
N THR A 72 -5.31 5.31 8.86
CA THR A 72 -3.89 5.33 9.22
C THR A 72 -3.58 6.47 10.18
N ALA A 73 -4.14 7.66 9.94
CA ALA A 73 -3.98 8.81 10.82
C ALA A 73 -4.53 8.52 12.23
N LYS A 74 -5.67 7.84 12.35
CA LYS A 74 -6.24 7.43 13.64
C LYS A 74 -5.30 6.48 14.37
N LEU A 75 -4.86 5.39 13.71
CA LEU A 75 -3.94 4.41 14.27
C LEU A 75 -2.63 5.05 14.75
N ALA A 76 -2.03 5.90 13.93
CA ALA A 76 -0.77 6.56 14.26
C ALA A 76 -0.89 7.49 15.48
N ARG A 77 -1.99 8.25 15.59
CA ARG A 77 -2.26 9.10 16.77
C ARG A 77 -2.41 8.28 18.05
N GLU A 78 -3.17 7.18 17.99
CA GLU A 78 -3.36 6.26 19.13
C GLU A 78 -2.02 5.68 19.64
N LEU A 79 -1.04 5.56 18.74
CA LEU A 79 0.28 5.05 19.04
C LEU A 79 1.30 6.12 19.48
N GLY A 80 0.88 7.39 19.53
CA GLY A 80 1.73 8.52 19.93
C GLY A 80 2.65 9.05 18.82
N ILE A 81 2.45 8.65 17.56
CA ILE A 81 3.22 9.17 16.43
C ILE A 81 2.76 10.60 16.14
N ARG A 82 3.70 11.56 16.12
CA ARG A 82 3.42 12.94 15.72
C ARG A 82 3.07 12.97 14.23
N LEU A 83 1.87 13.43 13.89
CA LEU A 83 1.44 13.58 12.51
C LEU A 83 1.65 15.00 11.99
N VAL A 84 1.93 15.08 10.69
CA VAL A 84 1.92 16.30 9.87
C VAL A 84 1.18 16.00 8.57
N SER A 85 0.62 17.02 7.95
CA SER A 85 -0.02 16.93 6.64
C SER A 85 1.02 16.93 5.51
N LEU A 86 0.58 16.56 4.30
CA LEU A 86 1.45 16.58 3.13
C LEU A 86 1.82 18.03 2.75
N GLU A 87 0.91 18.97 3.00
CA GLU A 87 1.07 20.40 2.76
C GLU A 87 2.11 21.06 3.67
N GLU A 88 2.41 20.45 4.83
CA GLU A 88 3.38 20.96 5.81
C GLU A 88 4.82 20.47 5.56
N VAL A 89 5.05 19.66 4.53
CA VAL A 89 6.37 19.04 4.26
C VAL A 89 6.78 19.19 2.80
N ASP A 90 8.03 19.62 2.57
CA ASP A 90 8.59 19.72 1.21
C ASP A 90 9.01 18.35 0.67
N ARG A 91 9.36 17.42 1.57
CA ARG A 91 9.88 16.09 1.23
C ARG A 91 9.59 15.09 2.35
N ILE A 92 9.32 13.84 1.97
CA ILE A 92 9.20 12.70 2.88
C ILE A 92 10.45 11.84 2.73
N ASP A 93 11.11 11.48 3.83
CA ASP A 93 12.39 10.76 3.81
C ASP A 93 12.20 9.28 3.43
N LEU A 94 11.14 8.65 3.94
CA LEU A 94 10.83 7.26 3.68
C LEU A 94 9.33 7.03 3.70
N GLY A 95 8.75 6.52 2.61
CA GLY A 95 7.38 6.03 2.59
C GLY A 95 7.34 4.51 2.74
N ILE A 96 6.44 4.02 3.57
CA ILE A 96 6.23 2.58 3.81
C ILE A 96 4.76 2.28 3.58
N ASP A 97 4.45 1.39 2.64
CA ASP A 97 3.07 1.09 2.30
C ASP A 97 2.85 -0.35 1.84
N GLY A 98 1.62 -0.84 2.01
CA GLY A 98 1.21 -2.15 1.53
C GLY A 98 1.02 -2.19 0.01
N ALA A 99 0.89 -3.39 -0.54
CA ALA A 99 0.47 -3.63 -1.91
C ALA A 99 -0.60 -4.73 -2.01
N ASP A 100 -1.44 -4.64 -3.03
CA ASP A 100 -2.41 -5.67 -3.37
C ASP A 100 -1.78 -6.77 -4.21
N GLU A 101 -0.96 -6.38 -5.18
CA GLU A 101 -0.07 -7.24 -5.95
C GLU A 101 1.24 -6.50 -6.25
N ILE A 102 2.33 -7.24 -6.41
CA ILE A 102 3.65 -6.72 -6.79
C ILE A 102 4.22 -7.60 -7.91
N ASP A 103 4.68 -6.99 -9.00
CA ASP A 103 5.31 -7.69 -10.12
C ASP A 103 6.86 -7.75 -9.97
N PRO A 104 7.57 -8.54 -10.81
CA PRO A 104 9.03 -8.64 -10.73
C PRO A 104 9.77 -7.33 -11.01
N ALA A 105 9.11 -6.37 -11.66
CA ALA A 105 9.66 -5.05 -11.92
C ALA A 105 9.40 -4.06 -10.78
N LEU A 106 8.89 -4.51 -9.62
CA LEU A 106 8.50 -3.67 -8.47
C LEU A 106 7.44 -2.63 -8.81
N ASN A 107 6.59 -2.91 -9.80
CA ASN A 107 5.33 -2.22 -9.95
C ASN A 107 4.29 -2.88 -9.04
N ALA A 108 3.27 -2.11 -8.65
CA ALA A 108 2.24 -2.62 -7.77
C ALA A 108 0.83 -2.23 -8.20
N THR A 109 -0.13 -3.09 -7.87
CA THR A 109 -1.53 -2.67 -7.72
C THR A 109 -1.78 -2.34 -6.25
N LYS A 110 -2.52 -1.26 -6.00
CA LYS A 110 -2.90 -0.75 -4.68
C LYS A 110 -4.35 -0.23 -4.71
N GLY A 111 -4.89 0.09 -3.54
CA GLY A 111 -6.17 0.77 -3.41
C GLY A 111 -7.35 -0.07 -2.91
N ARG A 112 -7.14 -1.35 -2.54
CA ARG A 112 -8.21 -2.14 -1.89
C ARG A 112 -8.67 -1.53 -0.57
N GLY A 113 -7.79 -0.83 0.14
CA GLY A 113 -8.14 -0.07 1.34
C GLY A 113 -8.91 1.23 1.08
N GLY A 114 -9.11 1.63 -0.18
CA GLY A 114 -9.84 2.83 -0.56
C GLY A 114 -9.04 4.14 -0.47
N ALA A 115 -7.72 4.06 -0.31
CA ALA A 115 -6.83 5.20 -0.07
C ALA A 115 -5.88 5.52 -1.24
N LEU A 116 -6.10 4.93 -2.43
CA LEU A 116 -5.12 4.92 -3.53
C LEU A 116 -4.61 6.30 -3.93
N LEU A 117 -5.47 7.32 -3.92
CA LEU A 117 -5.10 8.67 -4.31
C LEU A 117 -4.08 9.25 -3.33
N HIS A 118 -4.40 9.25 -2.04
CA HIS A 118 -3.52 9.76 -1.00
C HIS A 118 -2.24 8.91 -0.86
N GLU A 119 -2.35 7.59 -0.99
CA GLU A 119 -1.19 6.69 -1.07
C GLU A 119 -0.23 7.12 -2.19
N LYS A 120 -0.75 7.41 -3.38
CA LYS A 120 0.08 7.81 -4.52
C LYS A 120 0.71 9.19 -4.35
N LEU A 121 -0.05 10.15 -3.84
CA LEU A 121 0.47 11.50 -3.56
C LEU A 121 1.62 11.47 -2.56
N VAL A 122 1.45 10.71 -1.46
CA VAL A 122 2.52 10.50 -0.47
C VAL A 122 3.70 9.76 -1.10
N ALA A 123 3.46 8.67 -1.83
CA ALA A 123 4.53 7.89 -2.46
C ALA A 123 5.40 8.73 -3.40
N LEU A 124 4.80 9.62 -4.19
CA LEU A 124 5.52 10.50 -5.12
C LEU A 124 6.28 11.63 -4.40
N ALA A 125 5.93 11.97 -3.16
CA ALA A 125 6.66 12.92 -2.33
C ALA A 125 7.82 12.29 -1.53
N CYS A 126 8.01 10.97 -1.64
CA CYS A 126 9.04 10.23 -0.91
C CYS A 126 10.40 10.21 -1.63
N ALA A 127 11.46 10.38 -0.85
CA ALA A 127 12.83 10.17 -1.28
C ALA A 127 13.14 8.69 -1.54
N ASP A 128 12.64 7.84 -0.65
CA ASP A 128 12.67 6.40 -0.74
C ASP A 128 11.26 5.89 -0.46
N TYR A 129 10.80 4.91 -1.24
CA TYR A 129 9.44 4.40 -1.15
C TYR A 129 9.49 2.88 -1.22
N VAL A 130 8.99 2.27 -0.15
CA VAL A 130 9.16 0.86 0.13
C VAL A 130 7.81 0.19 0.26
N LEU A 131 7.62 -0.86 -0.51
CA LEU A 131 6.45 -1.72 -0.40
C LEU A 131 6.67 -2.79 0.68
N VAL A 132 5.63 -3.09 1.44
CA VAL A 132 5.62 -4.19 2.41
C VAL A 132 4.49 -5.15 2.10
N ALA A 133 4.81 -6.43 1.98
CA ALA A 133 3.83 -7.44 1.59
C ALA A 133 4.17 -8.84 2.10
N ALA A 134 3.17 -9.71 2.16
CA ALA A 134 3.40 -11.15 2.29
C ALA A 134 3.71 -11.76 0.92
N ALA A 135 4.40 -12.90 0.90
CA ALA A 135 4.90 -13.55 -0.33
C ALA A 135 3.81 -13.81 -1.38
N GLU A 136 2.57 -14.04 -0.97
CA GLU A 136 1.45 -14.36 -1.87
C GLU A 136 0.98 -13.17 -2.70
N LYS A 137 1.47 -11.96 -2.38
CA LYS A 137 1.26 -10.72 -3.12
C LYS A 137 2.20 -10.59 -4.32
N LEU A 138 3.27 -11.39 -4.39
CA LEU A 138 4.11 -11.45 -5.57
C LEU A 138 3.37 -12.19 -6.69
N VAL A 139 3.26 -11.54 -7.85
CA VAL A 139 2.58 -12.07 -9.03
C VAL A 139 3.50 -11.99 -10.24
N PRO A 140 3.36 -12.89 -11.23
CA PRO A 140 4.14 -12.78 -12.47
C PRO A 140 3.80 -11.51 -13.26
N ARG A 141 2.52 -11.09 -13.23
CA ARG A 141 2.00 -9.88 -13.88
C ARG A 141 0.92 -9.25 -13.01
N LEU A 142 0.85 -7.93 -12.98
CA LEU A 142 -0.24 -7.20 -12.31
C LEU A 142 -1.60 -7.54 -12.93
N GLY A 143 -2.65 -7.52 -12.12
CA GLY A 143 -4.02 -7.91 -12.50
C GLY A 143 -4.25 -9.41 -12.57
N SER A 144 -3.32 -10.23 -12.05
CA SER A 144 -3.42 -11.69 -12.12
C SER A 144 -4.43 -12.30 -11.16
N ARG A 145 -4.73 -11.62 -10.03
CA ARG A 145 -5.54 -12.19 -8.93
C ARG A 145 -6.64 -11.25 -8.48
N LEU A 146 -6.39 -9.93 -8.53
CA LEU A 146 -7.26 -8.92 -7.95
C LEU A 146 -7.66 -7.86 -8.99
N PRO A 147 -8.90 -7.32 -8.89
CA PRO A 147 -9.30 -6.18 -9.70
C PRO A 147 -8.48 -4.94 -9.32
N LEU A 148 -8.31 -4.05 -10.28
CA LEU A 148 -7.65 -2.76 -10.13
C LEU A 148 -8.65 -1.71 -9.63
N PRO A 149 -8.42 -1.10 -8.47
CA PRO A 149 -9.22 0.03 -8.02
C PRO A 149 -8.98 1.26 -8.91
N VAL A 150 -10.05 1.91 -9.36
CA VAL A 150 -10.03 3.19 -10.09
C VAL A 150 -10.93 4.17 -9.35
N GLU A 151 -10.36 5.28 -8.88
CA GLU A 151 -11.09 6.32 -8.16
C GLU A 151 -11.65 7.32 -9.16
N VAL A 152 -12.96 7.57 -9.09
CA VAL A 152 -13.70 8.42 -10.03
C VAL A 152 -14.61 9.39 -9.29
N VAL A 153 -14.84 10.56 -9.87
CA VAL A 153 -15.76 11.53 -9.29
C VAL A 153 -17.18 10.93 -9.22
N PRO A 154 -17.98 11.22 -8.17
CA PRO A 154 -19.33 10.65 -8.05
C PRO A 154 -20.28 11.11 -9.16
N PHE A 155 -20.10 12.34 -9.67
CA PHE A 155 -20.96 12.90 -10.70
C PHE A 155 -20.80 12.14 -12.02
N GLY A 156 -21.87 11.45 -12.44
CA GLY A 156 -21.90 10.72 -13.71
C GLY A 156 -20.99 9.50 -13.74
N TRP A 157 -20.66 8.89 -12.59
CA TRP A 157 -19.72 7.77 -12.50
C TRP A 157 -20.10 6.60 -13.42
N GLN A 158 -21.39 6.33 -13.67
CA GLN A 158 -21.82 5.28 -14.62
C GLN A 158 -21.33 5.55 -16.05
N HIS A 159 -21.31 6.81 -16.48
CA HIS A 159 -20.78 7.17 -17.79
C HIS A 159 -19.25 7.05 -17.83
N THR A 160 -18.57 7.37 -16.72
CA THR A 160 -17.13 7.13 -16.58
C THR A 160 -16.82 5.64 -16.67
N ALA A 161 -17.59 4.79 -15.98
CA ALA A 161 -17.47 3.34 -16.06
C ALA A 161 -17.65 2.83 -17.50
N ALA A 162 -18.69 3.27 -18.21
CA ALA A 162 -18.91 2.88 -19.61
C ALA A 162 -17.79 3.34 -20.58
N ARG A 163 -17.03 4.39 -20.24
CA ARG A 163 -15.84 4.81 -21.00
C ARG A 163 -14.64 3.93 -20.67
N LEU A 164 -14.45 3.59 -19.38
CA LEU A 164 -13.42 2.65 -18.95
C LEU A 164 -13.61 1.28 -19.60
N GLU A 165 -14.85 0.81 -19.76
CA GLU A 165 -15.16 -0.45 -20.48
C GLU A 165 -14.58 -0.48 -21.90
N ARG A 166 -14.52 0.66 -22.59
CA ARG A 166 -13.95 0.76 -23.95
C ARG A 166 -12.44 0.60 -23.99
N LEU A 167 -11.77 0.69 -22.85
CA LEU A 167 -10.35 0.36 -22.70
C LEU A 167 -10.12 -1.15 -22.52
N GLY A 168 -11.17 -1.97 -22.56
CA GLY A 168 -11.08 -3.42 -22.43
C GLY A 168 -11.06 -3.93 -20.99
N ILE A 169 -11.41 -3.08 -20.01
CA ILE A 169 -11.49 -3.44 -18.58
C ILE A 169 -12.95 -3.53 -18.14
N ARG A 170 -13.25 -4.25 -17.04
CA ARG A 170 -14.62 -4.45 -16.54
C ARG A 170 -14.81 -3.76 -15.18
N PRO A 171 -15.33 -2.52 -15.13
CA PRO A 171 -15.57 -1.80 -13.88
C PRO A 171 -16.79 -2.33 -13.14
N ALA A 172 -16.64 -2.54 -11.84
CA ALA A 172 -17.74 -2.76 -10.91
C ALA A 172 -17.69 -1.70 -9.81
N LEU A 173 -18.81 -1.06 -9.48
CA LEU A 173 -18.86 -0.13 -8.36
C LEU A 173 -18.53 -0.85 -7.05
N ARG A 174 -17.58 -0.33 -6.29
CA ARG A 174 -17.26 -0.84 -4.96
C ARG A 174 -18.42 -0.52 -3.99
N PRO A 175 -19.04 -1.53 -3.36
CA PRO A 175 -20.10 -1.30 -2.38
C PRO A 175 -19.52 -0.81 -1.05
N GLU A 176 -20.30 0.00 -0.33
CA GLU A 176 -19.99 0.35 1.06
C GLU A 176 -20.10 -0.92 1.94
N PRO A 177 -19.08 -1.27 2.76
CA PRO A 177 -19.07 -2.50 3.55
C PRO A 177 -20.29 -2.69 4.47
N ASP A 178 -20.74 -1.60 5.10
CA ASP A 178 -21.85 -1.64 6.06
C ASP A 178 -23.22 -1.37 5.40
N HIS A 179 -23.23 -0.91 4.15
CA HIS A 179 -24.45 -0.58 3.42
C HIS A 179 -24.31 -0.97 1.93
N PRO A 180 -24.45 -2.25 1.58
CA PRO A 180 -24.10 -2.77 0.25
C PRO A 180 -24.88 -2.17 -0.93
N SER A 181 -25.98 -1.46 -0.66
CA SER A 181 -26.76 -0.70 -1.65
C SER A 181 -26.16 0.66 -2.01
N GLY A 182 -25.18 1.15 -1.24
CA GLY A 182 -24.51 2.42 -1.45
C GLY A 182 -23.09 2.27 -2.01
N PRO A 183 -22.57 3.30 -2.70
CA PRO A 183 -21.18 3.33 -3.14
C PRO A 183 -20.24 3.52 -1.94
N PHE A 184 -19.10 2.83 -1.96
CA PHE A 184 -17.98 3.17 -1.08
C PHE A 184 -17.44 4.56 -1.43
N HIS A 185 -17.23 5.40 -0.42
CA HIS A 185 -16.59 6.70 -0.58
C HIS A 185 -15.15 6.73 -0.06
N SER A 186 -14.22 7.19 -0.89
CA SER A 186 -12.82 7.40 -0.48
C SER A 186 -12.70 8.56 0.51
N ASP A 187 -11.53 8.71 1.14
CA ASP A 187 -11.24 9.87 2.00
C ASP A 187 -11.31 11.21 1.25
N GLY A 188 -11.16 11.18 -0.08
CA GLY A 188 -11.34 12.31 -0.99
C GLY A 188 -12.79 12.57 -1.40
N GLY A 189 -13.75 11.75 -0.94
CA GLY A 189 -15.18 11.87 -1.25
C GLY A 189 -15.59 11.29 -2.60
N HIS A 190 -14.67 10.64 -3.31
CA HIS A 190 -14.92 10.01 -4.61
C HIS A 190 -15.48 8.59 -4.46
N VAL A 191 -15.93 8.00 -5.57
CA VAL A 191 -16.33 6.58 -5.60
C VAL A 191 -15.23 5.75 -6.24
N ILE A 192 -15.19 4.45 -5.92
CA ILE A 192 -14.20 3.53 -6.48
C ILE A 192 -14.87 2.49 -7.36
N LEU A 193 -14.30 2.27 -8.54
CA LEU A 193 -14.63 1.17 -9.43
C LEU A 193 -13.53 0.11 -9.30
N ASP A 194 -13.89 -1.10 -8.92
CA ASP A 194 -13.02 -2.26 -8.97
C ASP A 194 -13.06 -2.83 -10.40
N CYS A 195 -12.01 -2.59 -11.15
CA CYS A 195 -11.91 -2.97 -12.56
C CYS A 195 -11.20 -4.31 -12.72
N ASP A 196 -11.88 -5.33 -13.24
CA ASP A 196 -11.18 -6.51 -13.73
C ASP A 196 -10.43 -6.15 -15.03
N ILE A 197 -9.10 -6.28 -14.96
CA ILE A 197 -8.14 -5.88 -15.98
C ILE A 197 -7.41 -7.08 -16.60
N GLY A 198 -7.56 -8.26 -16.01
CA GLY A 198 -6.73 -9.43 -16.30
C GLY A 198 -5.21 -9.21 -16.11
N PRO A 199 -4.38 -10.24 -16.34
CA PRO A 199 -2.93 -10.10 -16.31
C PRO A 199 -2.44 -9.10 -17.37
N LEU A 200 -1.82 -8.01 -16.94
CA LEU A 200 -1.41 -6.91 -17.81
C LEU A 200 -0.21 -7.25 -18.67
N ALA A 201 -0.36 -7.08 -19.99
CA ALA A 201 0.76 -7.10 -20.93
C ALA A 201 1.47 -5.73 -20.98
N GLU A 202 0.71 -4.64 -20.95
CA GLU A 202 1.21 -3.26 -21.09
C GLU A 202 0.65 -2.35 -19.98
N PRO A 203 1.20 -2.43 -18.75
CA PRO A 203 0.70 -1.67 -17.60
C PRO A 203 0.69 -0.15 -17.82
N GLU A 204 1.73 0.40 -18.46
CA GLU A 204 1.91 1.83 -18.69
C GLU A 204 0.87 2.38 -19.68
N ALA A 205 0.56 1.63 -20.73
CA ALA A 205 -0.46 1.99 -21.71
C ALA A 205 -1.84 2.04 -21.04
N LEU A 206 -2.16 1.03 -20.23
CA LEU A 206 -3.44 1.01 -19.50
C LEU A 206 -3.52 2.14 -18.47
N ALA A 207 -2.46 2.38 -17.68
CA ALA A 207 -2.41 3.47 -16.71
C ALA A 207 -2.69 4.83 -17.38
N THR A 208 -2.00 5.09 -18.50
CA THR A 208 -2.20 6.32 -19.30
C THR A 208 -3.62 6.41 -19.83
N GLY A 209 -4.15 5.32 -20.39
CA GLY A 209 -5.51 5.26 -20.91
C GLY A 209 -6.57 5.54 -19.84
N ILE A 210 -6.45 4.92 -18.65
CA ILE A 210 -7.36 5.15 -17.53
C ILE A 210 -7.28 6.61 -17.07
N LYS A 211 -6.08 7.15 -16.86
CA LYS A 211 -5.89 8.52 -16.37
C LYS A 211 -6.42 9.58 -17.35
N ALA A 212 -6.45 9.28 -18.66
CA ALA A 212 -6.98 10.17 -19.68
C ALA A 212 -8.53 10.25 -19.71
N VAL A 213 -9.24 9.32 -19.06
CA VAL A 213 -10.71 9.33 -19.06
C VAL A 213 -11.24 10.44 -18.16
N ALA A 214 -11.99 11.38 -18.74
CA ALA A 214 -12.67 12.43 -17.97
C ALA A 214 -13.60 11.83 -16.91
N GLY A 215 -13.41 12.26 -15.66
CA GLY A 215 -14.11 11.75 -14.48
C GLY A 215 -13.26 10.79 -13.63
N VAL A 216 -12.17 10.23 -14.18
CA VAL A 216 -11.18 9.50 -13.39
C VAL A 216 -10.35 10.50 -12.59
N VAL A 217 -10.25 10.25 -11.30
CA VAL A 217 -9.37 10.99 -10.39
C VAL A 217 -8.00 10.33 -10.41
N ASP A 218 -7.90 9.03 -10.13
CA ASP A 218 -6.66 8.25 -10.24
C ASP A 218 -6.94 6.72 -10.27
N HIS A 219 -5.90 5.90 -10.30
CA HIS A 219 -5.99 4.44 -10.40
C HIS A 219 -4.95 3.72 -9.54
N GLY A 220 -5.21 2.46 -9.23
CA GLY A 220 -4.38 1.63 -8.35
C GLY A 220 -3.03 1.18 -8.92
N LEU A 221 -2.68 1.51 -10.17
CA LEU A 221 -1.37 1.17 -10.75
C LEU A 221 -0.29 2.14 -10.25
N PHE A 222 0.70 1.60 -9.53
CA PHE A 222 1.89 2.27 -9.02
C PHE A 222 3.09 1.74 -9.80
N LEU A 223 3.36 2.38 -10.95
CA LEU A 223 4.37 1.93 -11.91
C LEU A 223 5.64 2.78 -11.76
N GLY A 224 6.80 2.14 -11.59
CA GLY A 224 8.07 2.84 -11.48
C GLY A 224 8.27 3.67 -10.20
N ILE A 225 7.39 3.56 -9.20
CA ILE A 225 7.42 4.39 -7.98
C ILE A 225 8.25 3.74 -6.86
N ALA A 226 8.03 2.45 -6.60
CA ALA A 226 8.69 1.76 -5.49
C ALA A 226 10.17 1.51 -5.79
N HIS A 227 11.04 1.92 -4.86
CA HIS A 227 12.46 1.68 -4.95
C HIS A 227 12.78 0.24 -4.54
N ARG A 228 12.06 -0.26 -3.51
CA ARG A 228 12.28 -1.57 -2.90
C ARG A 228 10.98 -2.17 -2.38
N ALA A 229 11.01 -3.47 -2.09
CA ALA A 229 9.96 -4.18 -1.38
C ALA A 229 10.54 -5.12 -0.32
N TYR A 230 9.93 -5.17 0.86
CA TYR A 230 10.17 -6.20 1.86
C TYR A 230 9.03 -7.21 1.83
N ILE A 231 9.40 -8.48 1.69
CA ILE A 231 8.48 -9.60 1.53
C ILE A 231 8.58 -10.50 2.75
N ALA A 232 7.47 -10.73 3.43
CA ALA A 232 7.36 -11.72 4.50
C ALA A 232 7.17 -13.12 3.91
N GLU A 233 8.23 -13.93 3.97
CA GLU A 233 8.27 -15.29 3.44
C GLU A 233 7.52 -16.26 4.37
N THR A 234 7.15 -17.43 3.85
CA THR A 234 6.39 -18.46 4.59
C THR A 234 7.20 -19.14 5.70
N ASP A 235 8.52 -19.11 5.59
CA ASP A 235 9.46 -19.61 6.60
C ASP A 235 9.75 -18.59 7.73
N GLY A 236 9.10 -17.41 7.69
CA GLY A 236 9.29 -16.34 8.66
C GLY A 236 10.46 -15.40 8.36
N SER A 237 11.24 -15.65 7.31
CA SER A 237 12.28 -14.73 6.85
C SER A 237 11.68 -13.51 6.15
N VAL A 238 12.48 -12.45 6.05
CA VAL A 238 12.12 -11.22 5.34
C VAL A 238 13.10 -11.05 4.18
N ARG A 239 12.60 -11.07 2.95
CA ARG A 239 13.40 -10.84 1.75
C ARG A 239 13.24 -9.41 1.27
N GLU A 240 14.37 -8.75 1.01
CA GLU A 240 14.41 -7.47 0.34
C GLU A 240 14.56 -7.67 -1.18
N ILE A 241 13.73 -6.99 -1.96
CA ILE A 241 13.84 -6.87 -3.40
C ILE A 241 14.06 -5.39 -3.71
N ALA A 242 15.12 -5.05 -4.43
CA ALA A 242 15.43 -3.67 -4.78
C ALA A 242 15.48 -3.48 -6.30
N ARG A 243 15.03 -2.32 -6.78
CA ARG A 243 15.30 -1.95 -8.18
C ARG A 243 16.81 -1.80 -8.35
N PRO A 244 17.38 -2.25 -9.48
CA PRO A 244 18.76 -1.92 -9.80
C PRO A 244 18.92 -0.41 -9.79
N THR A 245 19.84 0.10 -8.98
CA THR A 245 20.19 1.53 -9.00
C THR A 245 20.69 1.87 -10.39
N THR A 246 19.91 2.63 -11.16
CA THR A 246 20.43 3.23 -12.38
C THR A 246 21.27 4.42 -11.94
N PRO A 247 22.60 4.45 -12.17
CA PRO A 247 23.39 5.61 -11.83
C PRO A 247 22.94 6.79 -12.72
N GLY A 248 22.47 7.87 -12.10
CA GLY A 248 22.19 9.15 -12.78
C GLY A 248 20.78 9.30 -13.35
N ARG A 249 19.86 9.81 -12.51
CA ARG A 249 18.78 10.71 -12.93
C ARG A 249 18.77 11.90 -11.98
#